data_AF-A0A2U8VSR3-F1
#
_entry.id   AF-A0A2U8VSR3-F1
#
_cell.length_a   1.000
_cell.length_b   1.000
_cell.length_c   1.000
_cell.angle_alpha   90.00
_cell.angle_beta   90.00
_cell.angle_gamma   90.00
#
_symmetry.space_group_name_H-M   'P 1'
#
loop_
_entity.id
_entity.type
_entity.pdbx_description
1 polymer ?
#
loop_
_entity_poly.entity_id
_entity_poly.type
_entity_poly.pdbx_seq_one_letter_code
_entity_poly.pdbx_strand_id
1 'polypeptide(L)'
;MSEPARQYPPTDTGPRPASGPLRDWLAAMKAQVPASAENPAEPVRRGPRIEPARPEPGWSPRVVEGRGIRAEDPDLAELMAENLMLKAKLDLESDREDALKAKLAEEIRALRTHVREEVGLLENFRAERDRILAECDGLRAERDAAQAESARFEAERDASREECDLWRARAEALAQPLFQARR
;
A
#
# COMPACT_ATOMS: atom_id res chain seq x y z
N MET A 1 -42.84 3.90 11.13
CA MET A 1 -41.66 4.43 11.82
C MET A 1 -40.52 4.43 10.80
N SER A 2 -40.39 5.52 10.05
CA SER A 2 -39.40 5.63 8.97
C SER A 2 -38.14 6.28 9.54
N GLU A 3 -37.02 5.56 9.55
CA GLU A 3 -35.72 6.13 9.89
C GLU A 3 -35.19 7.00 8.73
N PRO A 4 -34.53 8.14 9.04
CA PRO A 4 -34.12 9.11 8.03
C PRO A 4 -32.79 8.71 7.37
N ALA A 5 -32.72 8.93 6.05
CA ALA A 5 -31.50 8.82 5.26
C ALA A 5 -30.39 9.72 5.85
N ARG A 6 -29.26 9.11 6.22
CA ARG A 6 -28.02 9.84 6.53
C ARG A 6 -27.46 10.40 5.23
N GLN A 7 -27.78 11.65 4.95
CA GLN A 7 -27.14 12.45 3.92
C GLN A 7 -25.68 12.71 4.35
N TYR A 8 -24.72 12.08 3.68
CA TYR A 8 -23.33 12.50 3.73
C TYR A 8 -23.18 13.79 2.90
N PRO A 9 -22.54 14.85 3.40
CA PRO A 9 -22.23 16.00 2.57
C PRO A 9 -21.19 15.62 1.51
N PRO A 10 -21.29 16.14 0.28
CA PRO A 10 -20.24 15.99 -0.72
C PRO A 10 -19.02 16.77 -0.24
N THR A 11 -17.89 16.10 -0.01
CA THR A 11 -16.61 16.78 0.19
C THR A 11 -16.23 17.46 -1.11
N ASP A 12 -16.54 18.74 -1.14
CA ASP A 12 -16.22 19.71 -2.17
C ASP A 12 -14.69 19.79 -2.34
N THR A 13 -14.30 19.77 -3.61
CA THR A 13 -12.93 19.94 -4.11
C THR A 13 -12.47 21.38 -3.87
N GLY A 14 -11.80 21.62 -2.74
CA GLY A 14 -11.11 22.88 -2.41
C GLY A 14 -9.58 22.72 -2.32
N PRO A 15 -8.80 23.80 -2.52
CA PRO A 15 -7.37 23.74 -2.81
C PRO A 15 -6.55 23.25 -1.62
N ARG A 16 -5.50 22.47 -1.93
CA ARG A 16 -4.51 21.85 -1.01
C ARG A 16 -4.29 22.64 0.29
N PRO A 17 -4.44 22.03 1.48
CA PRO A 17 -3.99 22.66 2.71
C PRO A 17 -2.46 22.82 2.72
N ALA A 18 -2.06 23.91 3.37
CA ALA A 18 -0.75 24.52 3.48
C ALA A 18 0.49 23.61 3.51
N SER A 19 1.58 24.16 2.96
CA SER A 19 2.97 23.72 3.15
C SER A 19 3.26 23.46 4.64
N GLY A 20 3.32 22.19 5.03
CA GLY A 20 3.68 21.81 6.38
C GLY A 20 5.20 21.65 6.52
N PRO A 21 5.76 21.89 7.72
CA PRO A 21 7.20 21.79 8.00
C PRO A 21 7.78 20.41 7.66
N LEU A 22 6.95 19.36 7.67
CA LEU A 22 7.35 18.01 7.25
C LEU A 22 7.65 17.91 5.74
N ARG A 23 6.91 18.63 4.89
CA ARG A 23 7.18 18.62 3.43
C ARG A 23 8.44 19.40 3.11
N ASP A 24 8.69 20.49 3.82
CA ASP A 24 9.91 21.28 3.69
C ASP A 24 11.14 20.48 4.18
N TRP A 25 10.98 19.72 5.27
CA TRP A 25 12.00 18.80 5.76
C TRP A 25 12.27 17.65 4.77
N LEU A 26 11.24 17.05 4.18
CA LEU A 26 11.39 16.01 3.16
C LEU A 26 11.99 16.55 1.84
N ALA A 27 11.72 17.80 1.48
CA ALA A 27 12.31 18.47 0.32
C ALA A 27 13.80 18.77 0.55
N ALA A 28 14.18 19.24 1.75
CA ALA A 28 15.57 19.45 2.13
C ALA A 28 16.35 18.13 2.13
N MET A 29 15.78 17.05 2.66
CA MET A 29 16.38 15.71 2.60
C MET A 29 16.56 15.20 1.17
N LYS A 30 15.58 15.42 0.29
CA LYS A 30 15.69 15.04 -1.13
C LYS A 30 16.76 15.84 -1.89
N ALA A 31 16.96 17.11 -1.54
CA ALA A 31 17.99 17.96 -2.14
C ALA A 31 19.42 17.53 -1.74
N GLN A 32 19.57 16.89 -0.58
CA GLN A 32 20.87 16.40 -0.09
C GLN A 32 21.29 15.04 -0.66
N VAL A 33 20.38 14.31 -1.32
CA VAL A 33 20.69 13.04 -1.98
C VAL A 33 21.13 13.33 -3.41
N PRO A 34 22.42 13.19 -3.77
CA PRO A 34 22.83 13.30 -5.17
C PRO A 34 22.09 12.22 -5.96
N ALA A 35 21.33 12.65 -6.95
CA ALA A 35 20.65 11.81 -7.91
C ALA A 35 21.68 10.89 -8.58
N SER A 36 21.74 9.63 -8.13
CA SER A 36 22.40 8.57 -8.87
C SER A 36 21.51 8.24 -10.06
N ALA A 37 21.65 9.05 -11.10
CA ALA A 37 20.98 8.86 -12.37
C ALA A 37 21.54 7.62 -13.06
N GLU A 38 20.60 6.77 -13.46
CA GLU A 38 20.64 5.83 -14.57
C GLU A 38 21.78 6.07 -15.56
N ASN A 39 22.60 5.04 -15.74
CA ASN A 39 23.57 4.93 -16.81
C ASN A 39 22.81 4.65 -18.13
N PRO A 40 23.08 5.42 -19.20
CA PRO A 40 23.73 4.76 -20.33
C PRO A 40 24.78 5.62 -21.06
N ALA A 41 25.79 4.90 -21.56
CA ALA A 41 26.78 5.27 -22.57
C ALA A 41 27.91 6.23 -22.16
N GLU A 42 29.11 5.65 -22.05
CA GLU A 42 30.40 6.35 -21.99
C GLU A 42 30.62 7.30 -23.19
N PRO A 43 31.23 8.46 -22.93
CA PRO A 43 32.47 8.76 -23.63
C PRO A 43 33.61 9.04 -22.64
N VAL A 44 34.75 8.40 -22.90
CA VAL A 44 36.04 8.57 -22.24
C VAL A 44 36.32 10.05 -21.96
N ARG A 45 36.15 10.45 -20.69
CA ARG A 45 36.69 11.71 -20.17
C ARG A 45 37.94 11.39 -19.36
N ARG A 46 39.07 11.85 -19.90
CA ARG A 46 40.42 11.79 -19.33
C ARG A 46 40.38 11.97 -17.82
N GLY A 47 40.91 11.00 -17.09
CA GLY A 47 41.15 11.12 -15.67
C GLY A 47 41.96 12.39 -15.37
N PRO A 48 41.77 13.01 -14.20
CA PRO A 48 42.56 14.16 -13.80
C PRO A 48 44.04 13.77 -13.84
N ARG A 49 44.80 14.54 -14.61
CA ARG A 49 46.26 14.53 -14.59
C ARG A 49 46.69 14.64 -13.14
N ILE A 50 47.30 13.58 -12.61
CA ILE A 50 47.96 13.61 -11.31
C ILE A 50 49.14 14.57 -11.47
N GLU A 51 48.95 15.82 -11.09
CA GLU A 51 50.09 16.67 -10.75
C GLU A 51 50.81 16.00 -9.57
N PRO A 52 52.16 15.95 -9.55
CA PRO A 52 52.86 15.48 -8.37
C PRO A 52 52.38 16.32 -7.19
N ALA A 53 51.80 15.63 -6.21
CA ALA A 53 51.39 16.23 -4.95
C ALA A 53 52.55 17.09 -4.47
N ARG A 54 52.30 18.40 -4.27
CA ARG A 54 53.18 19.21 -3.44
C ARG A 54 53.38 18.42 -2.14
N PRO A 55 54.59 18.35 -1.59
CA PRO A 55 54.78 17.72 -0.30
C PRO A 55 53.95 18.51 0.71
N GLU A 56 52.74 18.00 1.01
CA GLU A 56 51.99 18.35 2.20
C GLU A 56 53.01 18.31 3.34
N PRO A 57 53.13 19.38 4.15
CA PRO A 57 54.03 19.38 5.28
C PRO A 57 53.60 18.22 6.17
N GLY A 58 54.34 17.12 6.05
CA GLY A 58 54.08 15.88 6.76
C GLY A 58 53.89 16.24 8.22
N TRP A 59 52.79 15.79 8.79
CA TRP A 59 52.58 15.80 10.22
C TRP A 59 53.55 14.78 10.82
N SER A 60 54.84 15.11 10.74
CA SER A 60 55.86 14.53 11.58
C SER A 60 55.56 15.05 12.97
N PRO A 61 55.40 14.18 13.98
CA PRO A 61 55.28 14.62 15.36
C PRO A 61 56.53 15.44 15.65
N ARG A 62 56.40 16.77 15.73
CA ARG A 62 57.45 17.60 16.27
C ARG A 62 57.50 17.24 17.74
N VAL A 63 58.39 16.33 18.09
CA VAL A 63 58.77 16.09 19.48
C VAL A 63 59.38 17.40 19.95
N VAL A 64 58.56 18.23 20.57
CA VAL A 64 59.03 19.37 21.35
C VAL A 64 59.83 18.72 22.48
N GLU A 65 61.15 18.90 22.46
CA GLU A 65 62.01 18.46 23.56
C GLU A 65 61.45 19.04 24.86
N GLY A 66 60.90 18.15 25.67
CA GLY A 66 60.21 18.52 26.90
C GLY A 66 61.15 19.29 27.80
N ARG A 67 60.81 20.54 28.11
CA ARG A 67 61.17 21.14 29.39
C ARG A 67 60.66 20.15 30.44
N GLY A 68 61.59 19.50 31.13
CA GLY A 68 61.36 18.26 31.88
C GLY A 68 60.00 18.25 32.56
N ILE A 69 59.12 17.38 32.07
CA ILE A 69 57.96 16.93 32.82
C ILE A 69 58.57 16.31 34.08
N ARG A 70 58.57 17.05 35.19
CA ARG A 70 58.74 16.39 36.47
C ARG A 70 57.57 15.43 36.55
N ALA A 71 57.82 14.18 36.90
CA ALA A 71 56.83 13.11 36.99
C ALA A 71 55.74 13.35 38.07
N GLU A 72 55.54 14.60 38.49
CA GLU A 72 54.75 15.07 39.62
C GLU A 72 54.05 16.40 39.28
N ASP A 73 53.88 16.78 38.00
CA ASP A 73 53.07 17.96 37.64
C ASP A 73 51.59 17.64 37.92
N PRO A 74 50.98 18.19 38.99
CA PRO A 74 49.62 17.83 39.41
C PRO A 74 48.57 18.08 38.32
N ASP A 75 48.81 19.09 37.49
CA ASP A 75 47.96 19.48 36.37
C ASP A 75 47.93 18.39 35.27
N LEU A 76 49.02 17.64 35.08
CA LEU A 76 49.05 16.53 34.11
C LEU A 76 48.23 15.34 34.63
N ALA A 77 48.31 15.05 35.93
CA ALA A 77 47.51 14.00 36.56
C ALA A 77 46.01 14.33 36.51
N GLU A 78 45.65 15.60 36.70
CA GLU A 78 44.28 16.07 36.56
C GLU A 78 43.75 15.89 35.13
N LEU A 79 44.51 16.30 34.12
CA LEU A 79 44.15 16.12 32.71
C LEU A 79 44.03 14.63 32.31
N MET A 80 44.91 13.76 32.83
CA MET A 80 44.82 12.31 32.60
C MET A 80 43.55 11.72 33.24
N ALA A 81 43.23 12.13 34.46
CA ALA A 81 42.02 11.70 35.16
C ALA A 81 40.76 12.17 34.42
N GLU A 82 40.75 13.40 33.92
CA GLU A 82 39.68 13.93 33.09
C GLU A 82 39.55 13.14 31.77
N ASN A 83 40.65 12.86 31.08
CA ASN A 83 40.63 12.08 29.83
C ASN A 83 40.07 10.67 30.05
N LEU A 84 40.49 10.00 31.13
CA LEU A 84 39.95 8.69 31.51
C LEU A 84 38.44 8.78 31.83
N MET A 85 38.01 9.82 32.53
CA MET A 85 36.58 10.04 32.83
C MET A 85 35.77 10.30 31.55
N LEU A 86 36.27 11.15 30.64
CA LEU A 86 35.62 11.45 29.37
C LEU A 86 35.52 10.20 28.50
N LYS A 87 36.56 9.37 28.48
CA LYS A 87 36.54 8.07 27.81
C LYS A 87 35.46 7.16 28.39
N ALA A 88 35.40 7.03 29.72
CA ALA A 88 34.35 6.24 30.38
C ALA A 88 32.93 6.77 30.09
N LYS A 89 32.76 8.10 30.02
CA LYS A 89 31.47 8.73 29.64
C LYS A 89 31.12 8.44 28.18
N LEU A 90 32.09 8.52 27.28
CA LEU A 90 31.89 8.23 25.87
C LEU A 90 31.47 6.77 25.67
N ASP A 91 32.13 5.84 26.38
CA ASP A 91 31.77 4.41 26.35
C ASP A 91 30.33 4.20 26.86
N LEU A 92 29.96 4.86 27.97
CA LEU A 92 28.61 4.77 28.54
C LEU A 92 27.52 5.34 27.61
N GLU A 93 27.80 6.46 26.93
CA GLU A 93 26.87 7.02 25.94
C GLU A 93 26.79 6.13 24.69
N SER A 94 27.91 5.54 24.26
CA SER A 94 27.91 4.55 23.16
C SER A 94 27.03 3.34 23.49
N ASP A 95 27.14 2.79 24.69
CA ASP A 95 26.31 1.68 25.16
C ASP A 95 24.82 2.08 25.20
N ARG A 96 24.53 3.30 25.65
CA ARG A 96 23.16 3.84 25.68
C ARG A 96 22.59 3.99 24.27
N GLU A 97 23.38 4.49 23.32
CA GLU A 97 22.97 4.57 21.93
C GLU A 97 22.66 3.19 21.34
N ASP A 98 23.51 2.22 21.59
CA ASP A 98 23.33 0.87 21.07
C ASP A 98 22.09 0.19 21.67
N ALA A 99 21.81 0.43 22.96
CA ALA A 99 20.58 -0.01 23.60
C ALA A 99 19.32 0.63 22.96
N LEU A 100 19.37 1.92 22.61
CA LEU A 100 18.26 2.59 21.93
C LEU A 100 18.09 2.09 20.49
N LYS A 101 19.19 1.92 19.75
CA LYS A 101 19.18 1.34 18.39
C LYS A 101 18.60 -0.08 18.41
N ALA A 102 18.92 -0.89 19.42
CA ALA A 102 18.37 -2.23 19.59
C ALA A 102 16.85 -2.21 19.80
N LYS A 103 16.34 -1.36 20.71
CA LYS A 103 14.89 -1.20 20.94
C LYS A 103 14.16 -0.71 19.70
N LEU A 104 14.68 0.31 19.02
CA LEU A 104 14.09 0.80 17.79
C LEU A 104 14.05 -0.29 16.70
N ALA A 105 15.12 -1.07 16.56
CA ALA A 105 15.15 -2.18 15.62
C ALA A 105 14.12 -3.26 15.97
N GLU A 106 13.89 -3.54 17.24
CA GLU A 106 12.83 -4.45 17.71
C GLU A 106 11.44 -3.92 17.37
N GLU A 107 11.13 -2.67 17.69
CA GLU A 107 9.85 -2.03 17.36
C GLU A 107 9.59 -2.02 15.85
N ILE A 108 10.60 -1.70 15.05
CA ILE A 108 10.49 -1.74 13.58
C ILE A 108 10.16 -3.17 13.11
N ARG A 109 10.78 -4.20 13.69
CA ARG A 109 10.46 -5.59 13.33
C ARG A 109 9.04 -5.95 13.74
N ALA A 110 8.61 -5.59 14.95
CA ALA A 110 7.27 -5.85 15.46
C ALA A 110 6.20 -5.16 14.58
N LEU A 111 6.36 -3.87 14.29
CA LEU A 111 5.46 -3.11 13.41
C LEU A 111 5.41 -3.71 12.00
N ARG A 112 6.56 -4.10 11.44
CA ARG A 112 6.59 -4.77 10.12
C ARG A 112 5.85 -6.10 10.13
N THR A 113 5.95 -6.89 11.20
CA THR A 113 5.19 -8.13 11.34
C THR A 113 3.70 -7.86 11.42
N HIS A 114 3.29 -6.96 12.29
CA HIS A 114 1.88 -6.60 12.45
C HIS A 114 1.27 -6.08 11.14
N VAL A 115 1.95 -5.16 10.44
CA VAL A 115 1.47 -4.66 9.13
C VAL A 115 1.35 -5.78 8.10
N ARG A 116 2.29 -6.74 8.06
CA ARG A 116 2.17 -7.89 7.14
C ARG A 116 0.96 -8.76 7.48
N GLU A 117 0.69 -8.99 8.76
CA GLU A 117 -0.47 -9.75 9.21
C GLU A 117 -1.78 -9.04 8.81
N GLU A 118 -1.89 -7.74 9.09
CA GLU A 118 -3.06 -6.94 8.71
C GLU A 118 -3.27 -6.90 7.20
N VAL A 119 -2.21 -6.78 6.40
CA VAL A 119 -2.31 -6.86 4.93
C VAL A 119 -2.82 -8.23 4.50
N GLY A 120 -2.33 -9.32 5.10
CA GLY A 120 -2.81 -10.67 4.83
C GLY A 120 -4.29 -10.86 5.20
N LEU A 121 -4.74 -10.31 6.32
CA LEU A 121 -6.16 -10.32 6.70
C LEU A 121 -7.02 -9.56 5.70
N LEU A 122 -6.59 -8.37 5.27
CA LEU A 122 -7.30 -7.58 4.26
C LEU A 122 -7.37 -8.28 2.90
N GLU A 123 -6.33 -8.99 2.50
CA GLU A 123 -6.32 -9.81 1.29
C GLU A 123 -7.33 -10.97 1.38
N ASN A 124 -7.41 -11.64 2.54
CA ASN A 124 -8.41 -12.68 2.78
C ASN A 124 -9.85 -12.14 2.69
N PHE A 125 -10.13 -10.98 3.31
CA PHE A 125 -11.45 -10.35 3.21
C PHE A 125 -11.80 -9.93 1.79
N ARG A 126 -10.83 -9.46 1.00
CA ARG A 126 -11.05 -9.15 -0.42
C ARG A 126 -11.39 -10.41 -1.21
N ALA A 127 -10.65 -11.50 -0.99
CA ALA A 127 -10.92 -12.79 -1.64
C ALA A 127 -12.30 -13.34 -1.28
N GLU A 128 -12.71 -13.22 -0.02
CA GLU A 128 -14.04 -13.62 0.45
C GLU A 128 -15.15 -12.78 -0.20
N ARG A 129 -14.97 -11.45 -0.24
CA ARG A 129 -15.90 -10.55 -0.93
C ARG A 129 -16.04 -10.93 -2.41
N ASP A 130 -14.93 -11.18 -3.10
CA ASP A 130 -14.94 -11.51 -4.53
C ASP A 130 -15.63 -12.87 -4.77
N ARG A 131 -15.46 -13.83 -3.85
CA ARG A 131 -16.20 -15.10 -3.85
C ARG A 131 -17.70 -14.89 -3.68
N ILE A 132 -18.12 -14.07 -2.73
CA ILE A 132 -19.55 -13.78 -2.48
C ILE A 132 -20.18 -13.07 -3.70
N LEU A 133 -19.45 -12.15 -4.33
CA LEU A 133 -19.92 -11.48 -5.55
C LEU A 133 -20.13 -12.49 -6.69
N ALA A 134 -19.17 -13.40 -6.90
CA ALA A 134 -19.30 -14.45 -7.90
C ALA A 134 -20.50 -15.37 -7.63
N GLU A 135 -20.75 -15.73 -6.36
CA GLU A 135 -21.92 -16.51 -5.96
C GLU A 135 -23.24 -15.75 -6.22
N CYS A 136 -23.30 -14.46 -5.87
CA CYS A 136 -24.46 -13.62 -6.13
C CYS A 136 -24.76 -13.49 -7.63
N ASP A 137 -23.74 -13.33 -8.46
CA ASP A 137 -23.91 -13.27 -9.92
C ASP A 137 -24.34 -14.63 -10.48
N GLY A 138 -23.85 -15.73 -9.93
CA GLY A 138 -24.33 -17.08 -10.25
C GLY A 138 -25.82 -17.26 -9.94
N LEU A 139 -26.25 -16.91 -8.72
CA LEU A 139 -27.66 -17.01 -8.31
C LEU A 139 -28.57 -16.10 -9.16
N ARG A 140 -28.09 -14.92 -9.56
CA ARG A 140 -28.84 -14.04 -10.48
C ARG A 140 -29.02 -14.70 -11.85
N ALA A 141 -27.97 -15.30 -12.40
CA ALA A 141 -28.02 -16.00 -13.68
C ALA A 141 -28.97 -17.21 -13.63
N GLU A 142 -28.94 -17.99 -12.54
CA GLU A 142 -29.89 -19.10 -12.32
C GLU A 142 -31.33 -18.61 -12.27
N ARG A 143 -31.60 -17.50 -11.55
CA ARG A 143 -32.93 -16.88 -11.50
C ARG A 143 -33.39 -16.40 -12.87
N ASP A 144 -32.52 -15.76 -13.65
CA ASP A 144 -32.84 -15.31 -15.01
C ASP A 144 -33.14 -16.51 -15.94
N ALA A 145 -32.38 -17.60 -15.82
CA ALA A 145 -32.63 -18.83 -16.57
C ALA A 145 -33.98 -19.48 -16.21
N ALA A 146 -34.30 -19.58 -14.93
CA ALA A 146 -35.59 -20.12 -14.46
C ALA A 146 -36.78 -19.25 -14.91
N GLN A 147 -36.62 -17.92 -14.94
CA GLN A 147 -37.62 -17.01 -15.48
C GLN A 147 -37.83 -17.21 -16.98
N ALA A 148 -36.74 -17.36 -17.74
CA ALA A 148 -36.82 -17.65 -19.17
C ALA A 148 -37.49 -19.00 -19.46
N GLU A 149 -37.22 -20.01 -18.65
CA GLU A 149 -37.87 -21.33 -18.75
C GLU A 149 -39.36 -21.24 -18.44
N SER A 150 -39.73 -20.53 -17.38
CA SER A 150 -41.15 -20.30 -17.03
C SER A 150 -41.91 -19.59 -18.15
N ALA A 151 -41.31 -18.56 -18.76
CA ALA A 151 -41.90 -17.84 -19.88
C ALA A 151 -42.07 -18.74 -21.13
N ARG A 152 -41.16 -19.69 -21.36
CA ARG A 152 -41.30 -20.68 -22.44
C ARG A 152 -42.49 -21.62 -22.18
N PHE A 153 -42.62 -22.15 -20.96
CA PHE A 153 -43.76 -22.99 -20.62
C PHE A 153 -45.10 -22.27 -20.73
N GLU A 154 -45.15 -20.98 -20.36
CA GLU A 154 -46.35 -20.17 -20.54
C GLU A 154 -46.70 -20.00 -22.03
N ALA A 155 -45.72 -19.72 -22.89
CA ALA A 155 -45.93 -19.63 -24.33
C ALA A 155 -46.41 -20.96 -24.94
N GLU A 156 -45.84 -22.09 -24.53
CA GLU A 156 -46.27 -23.43 -24.97
C GLU A 156 -47.71 -23.76 -24.55
N ARG A 157 -48.08 -23.40 -23.31
CA ARG A 157 -49.44 -23.58 -22.81
C ARG A 157 -50.42 -22.73 -23.59
N ASP A 158 -50.09 -21.48 -23.87
CA ASP A 158 -50.96 -20.57 -24.60
C ASP A 158 -51.12 -21.03 -26.06
N ALA A 159 -50.06 -21.49 -26.72
CA ALA A 159 -50.14 -22.13 -28.03
C ALA A 159 -51.04 -23.38 -28.04
N SER A 160 -50.95 -24.22 -27.00
CA SER A 160 -51.81 -25.41 -26.86
C SER A 160 -53.29 -25.04 -26.66
N ARG A 161 -53.58 -23.94 -25.95
CA ARG A 161 -54.94 -23.41 -25.78
C ARG A 161 -55.50 -22.91 -27.10
N GLU A 162 -54.72 -22.15 -27.86
CA GLU A 162 -55.09 -21.67 -29.20
C GLU A 162 -55.41 -22.84 -30.14
N GLU A 163 -54.61 -23.90 -30.10
CA GLU A 163 -54.88 -25.11 -30.87
C GLU A 163 -56.23 -25.75 -30.46
N CYS A 164 -56.49 -25.87 -29.16
CA CYS A 164 -57.76 -26.42 -28.66
C CYS A 164 -58.97 -25.57 -29.09
N ASP A 165 -58.87 -24.25 -29.00
CA ASP A 165 -59.92 -23.32 -29.42
C ASP A 165 -60.16 -23.39 -30.93
N LEU A 166 -59.10 -23.55 -31.72
CA LEU A 166 -59.20 -23.78 -33.17
C LEU A 166 -59.92 -25.09 -33.50
N TRP A 167 -59.59 -26.19 -32.80
CA TRP A 167 -60.29 -27.46 -32.96
C TRP A 167 -61.76 -27.37 -32.55
N ARG A 168 -62.07 -26.64 -31.46
CA ARG A 168 -63.46 -26.39 -31.03
C ARG A 168 -64.24 -25.62 -32.09
N ALA A 169 -63.69 -24.51 -32.59
CA ALA A 169 -64.32 -23.71 -33.64
C ALA A 169 -64.56 -24.52 -34.92
N ARG A 170 -63.59 -25.35 -35.31
CA ARG A 170 -63.74 -26.24 -36.47
C ARG A 170 -64.86 -27.26 -36.28
N ALA A 171 -64.96 -27.87 -35.09
CA ALA A 171 -66.03 -28.81 -34.78
C ALA A 171 -67.41 -28.14 -34.79
N GLU A 172 -67.54 -26.94 -34.22
CA GLU A 172 -68.77 -26.14 -34.23
C GLU A 172 -69.21 -25.81 -35.66
N ALA A 173 -68.28 -25.34 -36.50
CA ALA A 173 -68.56 -25.02 -37.90
C ALA A 173 -69.06 -26.23 -38.71
N LEU A 174 -68.48 -27.41 -38.47
CA LEU A 174 -68.91 -28.67 -39.11
C LEU A 174 -70.30 -29.12 -38.62
N ALA A 175 -70.63 -28.85 -37.35
CA ALA A 175 -71.92 -29.22 -36.77
C ALA A 175 -73.07 -28.28 -37.20
N GLN A 176 -72.76 -27.01 -37.46
CA GLN A 176 -73.72 -25.95 -37.79
C GLN A 176 -74.74 -26.28 -38.91
N PRO A 177 -74.36 -26.82 -40.09
CA PRO A 177 -75.31 -27.14 -41.15
C PRO A 177 -76.29 -28.27 -40.76
N LEU A 178 -75.88 -29.21 -39.89
CA LEU A 178 -76.77 -30.29 -39.43
C LEU A 178 -77.94 -29.75 -38.58
N PHE A 179 -77.72 -28.65 -37.86
CA PHE A 179 -78.75 -28.02 -37.02
C PHE A 179 -79.59 -26.98 -37.78
N GLN A 180 -79.13 -26.49 -38.93
CA GLN A 180 -79.93 -25.57 -39.76
C GLN A 180 -80.97 -26.30 -40.62
N ALA A 181 -80.75 -27.57 -41.00
CA ALA A 181 -81.68 -28.36 -41.81
C ALA A 181 -82.94 -28.87 -41.07
N ARG A 182 -83.11 -28.54 -39.77
CA ARG A 182 -84.20 -29.04 -38.91
C ARG A 182 -85.14 -27.94 -38.35
N ARG A 183 -85.03 -26.70 -38.83
CA ARG A 183 -86.04 -25.64 -38.64
C ARG A 183 -86.82 -25.44 -39.92
#